data_AF-A0A8T7FL80-F1
#
_entry.id   AF-A0A8T7FL80-F1
#
_cell.length_a   1.000
_cell.length_b   1.000
_cell.length_c   1.000
_cell.angle_alpha   90.00
_cell.angle_beta   90.00
_cell.angle_gamma   90.00
#
_symmetry.space_group_name_H-M   'P 1'
#
loop_
_entity.id
_entity.type
_entity.pdbx_description
1 polymer ?
#
loop_
_entity_poly.entity_id
_entity_poly.type
_entity_poly.pdbx_seq_one_letter_code
_entity_poly.pdbx_strand_id
1 'polypeptide(L)'
;MHVAYNFADNYCKADWSNGSSTLPCPGSDGDPSGYVIRLKAPKMENGVKEDEPGLLTVPRDKQNGIISGEFPAFTVQSGDRFRALVNCQYEAVKCNVIFKLEYKNNAQIKTLASWAEVYEGKYYPVDLDLSSLAGETLKFILTVSANGGNKQDYAIWLNPHIVRQGNAPTATATKPPTNTFTPTMTFTPTRTFTPTITLTPTFTLTPTATLTPSETATPTATSTETPTSTPTP
;
A
#
# COMPACT_ATOMS: atom_id res chain seq x y z
N MET A 1 9.96 -11.89 -21.39
CA MET A 1 9.56 -10.57 -20.85
C MET A 1 10.00 -10.51 -19.42
N HIS A 2 10.54 -9.38 -18.99
CA HIS A 2 10.92 -9.14 -17.60
C HIS A 2 10.42 -7.76 -17.16
N VAL A 3 10.36 -7.54 -15.85
CA VAL A 3 10.02 -6.23 -15.29
C VAL A 3 11.26 -5.34 -15.38
N ALA A 4 11.19 -4.31 -16.23
CA ALA A 4 12.25 -3.32 -16.39
C ALA A 4 12.20 -2.25 -15.30
N TYR A 5 10.99 -1.94 -14.80
CA TYR A 5 10.79 -1.02 -13.68
C TYR A 5 9.50 -1.36 -12.94
N ASN A 6 9.54 -1.45 -11.61
CA ASN A 6 8.34 -1.61 -10.79
C ASN A 6 8.12 -0.32 -9.98
N PHE A 7 7.01 0.37 -10.21
CA PHE A 7 6.71 1.63 -9.54
C PHE A 7 6.31 1.42 -8.08
N ALA A 8 5.65 0.32 -7.75
CA ALA A 8 5.26 0.01 -6.37
C ALA A 8 6.47 -0.27 -5.47
N ASP A 9 7.50 -0.94 -6.00
CA ASP A 9 8.74 -1.20 -5.26
C ASP A 9 9.64 0.04 -5.12
N ASN A 10 9.48 1.01 -6.02
CA ASN A 10 10.29 2.23 -6.06
C ASN A 10 9.50 3.49 -5.68
N TYR A 11 8.35 3.36 -5.03
CA TYR A 11 7.42 4.47 -4.80
C TYR A 11 8.02 5.62 -3.99
N CYS A 12 8.88 5.36 -3.00
CA CYS A 12 9.59 6.43 -2.27
C CYS A 12 10.84 6.95 -2.95
N LYS A 13 11.16 6.50 -4.16
CA LYS A 13 12.11 7.20 -5.03
C LYS A 13 11.44 8.29 -5.87
N ALA A 14 10.11 8.36 -5.87
CA ALA A 14 9.37 9.41 -6.55
C ALA A 14 9.26 10.66 -5.67
N ASP A 15 9.30 11.82 -6.32
CA ASP A 15 8.98 13.10 -5.71
C ASP A 15 7.45 13.26 -5.69
N TRP A 16 6.84 13.08 -4.52
CA TRP A 16 5.37 13.17 -4.36
C TRP A 16 4.91 14.60 -4.12
N SER A 17 3.79 14.97 -4.73
CA SER A 17 3.21 16.31 -4.63
C SER A 17 1.69 16.27 -4.71
N ASN A 18 1.04 17.26 -4.10
CA ASN A 18 -0.39 17.52 -4.26
C ASN A 18 -0.70 18.68 -5.23
N GLY A 19 0.27 19.04 -6.06
CA GLY A 19 0.22 20.17 -6.99
C GLY A 19 0.58 21.53 -6.38
N SER A 20 0.66 21.63 -5.05
CA SER A 20 1.05 22.86 -4.34
C SER A 20 2.19 22.68 -3.34
N SER A 21 2.41 21.46 -2.87
CA SER A 21 3.40 21.15 -1.85
C SER A 21 3.91 19.73 -2.04
N THR A 22 5.16 19.50 -1.66
CA THR A 22 5.75 18.17 -1.58
C THR A 22 5.09 17.36 -0.46
N LEU A 23 4.90 16.07 -0.70
CA LEU A 23 4.33 15.12 0.26
C LEU A 23 5.39 14.12 0.74
N PRO A 24 5.29 13.62 1.99
CA PRO A 24 6.19 12.58 2.49
C PRO A 24 5.91 11.21 1.83
N CYS A 25 6.92 10.35 1.85
CA CYS A 25 6.80 8.94 1.47
C CYS A 25 7.50 8.03 2.50
N PRO A 26 6.81 7.03 3.07
CA PRO A 26 5.37 6.83 2.98
C PRO A 26 4.59 8.03 3.54
N GLY A 27 3.39 8.25 3.02
CA GLY A 27 2.47 9.22 3.56
C GLY A 27 1.78 8.72 4.84
N SER A 28 1.14 9.64 5.55
CA SER A 28 0.31 9.33 6.72
C SER A 28 -1.11 9.05 6.27
N ASP A 29 -1.69 7.92 6.71
CA ASP A 29 -3.07 7.57 6.40
C ASP A 29 -4.04 8.64 6.94
N GLY A 30 -4.95 9.10 6.08
CA GLY A 30 -5.91 10.16 6.39
C GLY A 30 -5.38 11.60 6.30
N ASP A 31 -4.14 11.84 5.83
CA ASP A 31 -3.63 13.22 5.67
C ASP A 31 -4.45 13.98 4.61
N PRO A 32 -5.09 15.12 4.96
CA PRO A 32 -5.92 15.89 4.02
C PRO A 32 -5.10 16.53 2.89
N SER A 33 -3.78 16.60 3.02
CA SER A 33 -2.87 17.05 1.96
C SER A 33 -2.77 16.05 0.81
N GLY A 34 -3.26 14.82 0.99
CA GLY A 34 -3.07 13.66 0.12
C GLY A 34 -1.89 12.80 0.59
N TYR A 35 -1.90 11.52 0.26
CA TYR A 35 -0.88 10.58 0.72
C TYR A 35 -0.72 9.37 -0.20
N VAL A 36 0.46 8.75 -0.11
CA VAL A 36 0.78 7.49 -0.80
C VAL A 36 1.23 6.44 0.20
N ILE A 37 0.67 5.23 0.11
CA ILE A 37 1.05 4.08 0.93
C ILE A 37 1.21 2.86 0.03
N ARG A 38 2.27 2.08 0.25
CA ARG A 38 2.43 0.78 -0.41
C ARG A 38 1.60 -0.28 0.31
N LEU A 39 0.66 -0.87 -0.39
CA LEU A 39 -0.14 -1.99 0.08
C LEU A 39 0.54 -3.30 -0.33
N LYS A 40 0.78 -4.19 0.63
CA LYS A 40 1.41 -5.49 0.35
C LYS A 40 0.47 -6.46 -0.36
N ALA A 41 -0.81 -6.43 0.00
CA ALA A 41 -1.84 -7.34 -0.49
C ALA A 41 -3.17 -6.57 -0.51
N PRO A 42 -3.36 -5.67 -1.49
CA PRO A 42 -4.52 -4.80 -1.56
C PRO A 42 -5.80 -5.61 -1.77
N LYS A 43 -6.90 -5.11 -1.22
CA LYS A 43 -8.23 -5.65 -1.47
C LYS A 43 -8.90 -4.78 -2.53
N MET A 44 -9.15 -5.37 -3.69
CA MET A 44 -9.79 -4.71 -4.82
C MET A 44 -11.27 -4.50 -4.56
N GLU A 45 -11.87 -3.69 -5.41
CA GLU A 45 -13.25 -3.24 -5.33
C GLU A 45 -14.28 -4.39 -5.27
N ASN A 46 -14.04 -5.45 -6.03
CA ASN A 46 -14.86 -6.67 -6.04
C ASN A 46 -14.69 -7.53 -4.76
N GLY A 47 -13.85 -7.10 -3.83
CA GLY A 47 -13.55 -7.78 -2.57
C GLY A 47 -12.46 -8.85 -2.66
N VAL A 48 -11.92 -9.12 -3.85
CA VAL A 48 -10.77 -10.02 -4.02
C VAL A 48 -9.54 -9.38 -3.44
N LYS A 49 -8.73 -10.19 -2.75
CA LYS A 49 -7.44 -9.79 -2.22
C LYS A 49 -6.35 -10.28 -3.17
N GLU A 50 -5.51 -9.35 -3.61
CA GLU A 50 -4.40 -9.63 -4.51
C GLU A 50 -3.13 -9.91 -3.69
N ASP A 51 -2.17 -10.59 -4.30
CA ASP A 51 -0.87 -10.91 -3.69
C ASP A 51 0.28 -10.05 -4.25
N GLU A 52 0.04 -9.31 -5.34
CA GLU A 52 0.96 -8.28 -5.82
C GLU A 52 0.83 -6.96 -5.06
N PRO A 53 1.93 -6.20 -4.93
CA PRO A 53 1.89 -4.92 -4.25
C PRO A 53 1.09 -3.87 -5.06
N GLY A 54 0.35 -3.04 -4.34
CA GLY A 54 -0.33 -1.87 -4.90
C GLY A 54 0.15 -0.58 -4.25
N LEU A 55 -0.10 0.55 -4.93
CA LEU A 55 0.05 1.89 -4.38
C LEU A 55 -1.32 2.48 -4.13
N LEU A 56 -1.68 2.65 -2.87
CA LEU A 56 -2.80 3.50 -2.48
C LEU A 56 -2.36 4.95 -2.62
N THR A 57 -2.98 5.68 -3.53
CA THR A 57 -2.70 7.09 -3.83
C THR A 57 -3.96 7.90 -3.61
N VAL A 58 -4.02 8.60 -2.47
CA VAL A 58 -5.18 9.40 -2.09
C VAL A 58 -4.91 10.86 -2.46
N PRO A 59 -5.73 11.48 -3.33
CA PRO A 59 -5.54 12.86 -3.72
C PRO A 59 -5.78 13.81 -2.53
N ARG A 60 -5.32 15.05 -2.65
CA ARG A 60 -5.64 16.09 -1.65
C ARG A 60 -7.14 16.20 -1.40
N ASP A 61 -7.55 16.38 -0.15
CA ASP A 61 -8.95 16.58 0.22
C ASP A 61 -9.42 18.00 -0.13
N LYS A 62 -9.74 18.18 -1.42
CA LYS A 62 -10.38 19.37 -1.96
C LYS A 62 -11.09 19.02 -3.26
N GLN A 63 -11.89 19.96 -3.77
CA GLN A 63 -12.44 19.87 -5.11
C GLN A 63 -11.32 19.71 -6.15
N ASN A 64 -11.38 18.65 -6.93
CA ASN A 64 -10.43 18.24 -7.95
C ASN A 64 -8.99 18.20 -7.40
N GLY A 65 -8.84 17.76 -6.14
CA GLY A 65 -7.55 17.52 -5.52
C GLY A 65 -6.75 16.49 -6.31
N ILE A 66 -5.43 16.59 -6.23
CA ILE A 66 -4.53 15.67 -6.93
C ILE A 66 -3.49 15.11 -5.97
N ILE A 67 -2.94 13.97 -6.37
CA ILE A 67 -1.65 13.48 -5.93
C ILE A 67 -0.87 13.03 -7.17
N SER A 68 0.40 13.38 -7.25
CA SER A 68 1.30 12.93 -8.31
C SER A 68 2.65 12.51 -7.75
N GLY A 69 3.23 11.47 -8.34
CA GLY A 69 4.58 11.01 -8.02
C GLY A 69 5.47 11.06 -9.26
N GLU A 70 6.45 11.95 -9.28
CA GLU A 70 7.46 12.04 -10.34
C GLU A 70 8.62 11.08 -10.05
N PHE A 71 8.71 9.99 -10.81
CA PHE A 71 9.73 8.95 -10.59
C PHE A 71 11.10 9.34 -11.17
N PRO A 72 12.19 8.67 -10.75
CA PRO A 72 13.51 8.85 -11.35
C PRO A 72 13.51 8.63 -12.87
N ALA A 73 14.52 9.20 -13.52
CA ALA A 73 14.65 9.07 -14.97
C ALA A 73 14.79 7.60 -15.40
N PHE A 74 14.10 7.25 -16.49
CA PHE A 74 14.07 5.94 -17.09
C PHE A 74 14.31 6.07 -18.60
N THR A 75 15.18 5.22 -19.15
CA THR A 75 15.42 5.15 -20.59
C THR A 75 14.50 4.10 -21.21
N VAL A 76 13.59 4.57 -22.06
CA VAL A 76 12.60 3.72 -22.73
C VAL A 76 13.25 2.95 -23.87
N GLN A 77 12.90 1.67 -24.01
CA GLN A 77 13.30 0.83 -25.13
C GLN A 77 12.11 0.47 -26.00
N SER A 78 12.39 0.15 -27.27
CA SER A 78 11.36 -0.34 -28.19
C SER A 78 10.71 -1.61 -27.62
N GLY A 79 9.37 -1.66 -27.62
CA GLY A 79 8.60 -2.76 -27.06
C GLY A 79 8.37 -2.69 -25.55
N ASP A 80 8.84 -1.65 -24.85
CA ASP A 80 8.47 -1.41 -23.46
C ASP A 80 6.96 -1.13 -23.36
N ARG A 81 6.30 -1.74 -22.37
CA ARG A 81 4.88 -1.46 -22.07
C ARG A 81 4.66 -1.17 -20.60
N PHE A 82 3.89 -0.12 -20.33
CA PHE A 82 3.37 0.14 -18.99
C PHE A 82 2.14 -0.74 -18.73
N ARG A 83 2.10 -1.40 -17.57
CA ARG A 83 0.98 -2.23 -17.14
C ARG A 83 0.64 -1.98 -15.68
N ALA A 84 -0.66 -2.01 -15.37
CA ALA A 84 -1.22 -1.95 -14.02
C ALA A 84 -2.65 -2.51 -14.04
N LEU A 85 -3.22 -2.79 -12.87
CA LEU A 85 -4.67 -2.67 -12.70
C LEU A 85 -4.95 -1.34 -11.98
N VAL A 86 -6.00 -0.64 -12.39
CA VAL A 86 -6.52 0.54 -11.69
C VAL A 86 -7.85 0.18 -11.06
N ASN A 87 -8.05 0.56 -9.80
CA ASN A 87 -9.27 0.29 -9.04
C ASN A 87 -9.45 1.25 -7.86
N CYS A 88 -10.66 1.35 -7.31
CA CYS A 88 -10.85 1.90 -5.96
C CYS A 88 -10.70 0.81 -4.89
N GLN A 89 -10.13 1.14 -3.74
CA GLN A 89 -9.99 0.22 -2.61
C GLN A 89 -11.37 -0.32 -2.19
N TYR A 90 -11.44 -1.57 -1.76
CA TYR A 90 -12.66 -2.17 -1.20
C TYR A 90 -13.33 -1.25 -0.16
N GLU A 91 -14.67 -1.12 -0.24
CA GLU A 91 -15.53 -0.24 0.59
C GLU A 91 -15.34 1.28 0.39
N ALA A 92 -14.52 1.71 -0.56
CA ALA A 92 -14.43 3.11 -0.98
C ALA A 92 -15.61 3.53 -1.87
N VAL A 93 -16.85 3.33 -1.41
CA VAL A 93 -18.10 3.43 -2.19
C VAL A 93 -18.41 4.81 -2.79
N LYS A 94 -17.65 5.84 -2.41
CA LYS A 94 -17.77 7.21 -2.94
C LYS A 94 -16.60 7.59 -3.86
N CYS A 95 -15.65 6.69 -4.08
CA CYS A 95 -14.50 6.89 -4.93
C CYS A 95 -14.93 7.26 -6.35
N ASN A 96 -14.39 8.37 -6.85
CA ASN A 96 -14.57 8.82 -8.23
C ASN A 96 -13.31 9.61 -8.64
N VAL A 97 -12.43 8.95 -9.38
CA VAL A 97 -11.09 9.46 -9.67
C VAL A 97 -10.73 9.32 -11.14
N ILE A 98 -9.69 10.04 -11.54
CA ILE A 98 -9.05 9.89 -12.84
C ILE A 98 -7.58 9.57 -12.59
N PHE A 99 -7.17 8.38 -13.02
CA PHE A 99 -5.80 7.94 -13.12
C PHE A 99 -5.17 8.51 -14.39
N LYS A 100 -3.91 8.94 -14.32
CA LYS A 100 -3.14 9.38 -15.48
C LYS A 100 -1.72 8.84 -15.42
N LEU A 101 -1.26 8.33 -16.56
CA LEU A 101 0.16 8.11 -16.79
C LEU A 101 0.68 9.27 -17.63
N GLU A 102 1.67 9.96 -17.10
CA GLU A 102 2.29 11.11 -17.73
C GLU A 102 3.81 10.91 -17.78
N TYR A 103 4.49 11.71 -18.57
CA TYR A 103 5.93 11.80 -18.55
C TYR A 103 6.41 13.23 -18.60
N LYS A 104 7.60 13.46 -18.05
CA LYS A 104 8.31 14.72 -18.09
C LYS A 104 9.60 14.57 -18.88
N ASN A 105 9.73 15.36 -19.93
CA ASN A 105 10.94 15.48 -20.75
C ASN A 105 11.23 16.97 -20.97
N ASN A 106 12.47 17.41 -20.73
CA ASN A 106 12.88 18.82 -20.88
C ASN A 106 11.92 19.82 -20.19
N ALA A 107 11.56 19.53 -18.93
CA ALA A 107 10.60 20.26 -18.10
C ALA A 107 9.14 20.31 -18.59
N GLN A 108 8.81 19.75 -19.76
CA GLN A 108 7.45 19.63 -20.24
C GLN A 108 6.82 18.33 -19.74
N ILE A 109 5.62 18.44 -19.18
CA ILE A 109 4.79 17.29 -18.79
C ILE A 109 3.80 16.99 -19.93
N LYS A 110 3.70 15.73 -20.32
CA LYS A 110 2.78 15.24 -21.35
C LYS A 110 2.04 14.01 -20.83
N THR A 111 0.72 14.01 -21.00
CA THR A 111 -0.13 12.86 -20.66
C THR A 111 -0.04 11.81 -21.76
N LEU A 112 0.23 10.56 -21.39
CA LEU A 112 0.22 9.42 -22.30
C LEU A 112 -1.18 8.80 -22.38
N ALA A 113 -1.82 8.63 -21.24
CA ALA A 113 -3.16 8.08 -21.15
C ALA A 113 -3.83 8.45 -19.82
N SER A 114 -5.16 8.32 -19.78
CA SER A 114 -5.97 8.55 -18.59
C SER A 114 -7.13 7.54 -18.51
N TRP A 115 -7.47 7.14 -17.30
CA TRP A 115 -8.54 6.17 -17.02
C TRP A 115 -9.40 6.71 -15.88
N ALA A 116 -10.71 6.81 -16.12
CA ALA A 116 -11.66 7.17 -15.07
C ALA A 116 -12.05 5.92 -14.29
N GLU A 117 -12.15 6.04 -12.97
CA GLU A 117 -12.55 4.96 -12.07
C GLU A 117 -13.63 5.46 -11.11
N VAL A 118 -14.68 4.67 -10.96
CA VAL A 118 -15.74 4.85 -9.96
C VAL A 118 -15.99 3.53 -9.25
N TYR A 119 -16.44 3.58 -8.00
CA TYR A 119 -16.77 2.36 -7.27
C TYR A 119 -18.05 1.68 -7.82
N GLU A 120 -17.88 0.65 -8.65
CA GLU A 120 -18.91 -0.09 -9.39
C GLU A 120 -18.75 -1.63 -9.34
N GLY A 121 -17.87 -2.13 -8.47
CA GLY A 121 -17.49 -3.54 -8.33
C GLY A 121 -16.48 -4.04 -9.38
N LYS A 122 -15.80 -3.14 -10.12
CA LYS A 122 -14.90 -3.49 -11.22
C LYS A 122 -13.47 -3.01 -10.96
N TYR A 123 -12.59 -3.39 -11.86
CA TYR A 123 -11.21 -2.92 -11.94
C TYR A 123 -10.80 -3.02 -13.39
N TYR A 124 -9.87 -2.17 -13.83
CA TYR A 124 -9.53 -2.06 -15.24
C TYR A 124 -8.06 -2.37 -15.50
N PRO A 125 -7.77 -3.33 -16.41
CA PRO A 125 -6.41 -3.55 -16.85
C PRO A 125 -5.94 -2.39 -17.73
N VAL A 126 -4.76 -1.89 -17.40
CA VAL A 126 -4.04 -0.91 -18.19
C VAL A 126 -2.88 -1.61 -18.87
N ASP A 127 -2.78 -1.39 -20.19
CA ASP A 127 -1.68 -1.89 -20.99
C ASP A 127 -1.36 -0.90 -22.10
N LEU A 128 -0.27 -0.15 -21.93
CA LEU A 128 0.10 0.96 -22.81
C LEU A 128 1.47 0.72 -23.45
N ASP A 129 1.51 0.76 -24.78
CA ASP A 129 2.76 0.71 -25.55
C ASP A 129 3.53 2.03 -25.39
N LEU A 130 4.80 1.93 -25.00
CA LEU A 130 5.70 3.06 -24.81
C LEU A 130 6.70 3.22 -25.97
N SER A 131 6.60 2.40 -27.03
CA SER A 131 7.57 2.35 -28.12
C SER A 131 7.76 3.68 -28.85
N SER A 132 6.77 4.57 -28.82
CA SER A 132 6.88 5.93 -29.38
C SER A 132 7.89 6.83 -28.64
N LEU A 133 8.30 6.43 -27.43
CA LEU A 133 9.29 7.12 -26.60
C LEU A 133 10.65 6.41 -26.62
N ALA A 134 10.84 5.38 -27.44
CA ALA A 134 12.06 4.57 -27.45
C ALA A 134 13.31 5.44 -27.70
N GLY A 135 14.33 5.27 -26.85
CA GLY A 135 15.57 6.04 -26.87
C GLY A 135 15.54 7.30 -26.00
N GLU A 136 14.36 7.77 -25.59
CA GLU A 136 14.23 8.91 -24.68
C GLU A 136 14.57 8.51 -23.25
N THR A 137 15.25 9.40 -22.53
CA THR A 137 15.44 9.31 -21.08
C THR A 137 14.58 10.37 -20.42
N LEU A 138 13.51 9.92 -19.76
CA LEU A 138 12.45 10.78 -19.25
C LEU A 138 12.00 10.31 -17.87
N LYS A 139 11.21 11.12 -17.17
CA LYS A 139 10.63 10.73 -15.88
C LYS A 139 9.16 10.39 -16.07
N PHE A 140 8.72 9.23 -15.61
CA PHE A 140 7.29 8.92 -15.56
C PHE A 140 6.63 9.55 -14.34
N ILE A 141 5.37 9.93 -14.47
CA ILE A 141 4.56 10.50 -13.41
C ILE A 141 3.27 9.68 -13.32
N LEU A 142 2.99 9.13 -12.14
CA LEU A 142 1.69 8.56 -11.82
C LEU A 142 0.87 9.63 -11.11
N THR A 143 -0.28 9.99 -11.69
CA THR A 143 -1.17 11.01 -11.13
C THR A 143 -2.55 10.42 -10.88
N VAL A 144 -3.14 10.77 -9.73
CA VAL A 144 -4.56 10.56 -9.45
C VAL A 144 -5.19 11.92 -9.14
N SER A 145 -6.28 12.23 -9.82
CA SER A 145 -7.12 13.40 -9.51
C SER A 145 -8.51 12.97 -9.07
N ALA A 146 -9.02 13.58 -8.00
CA ALA A 146 -10.42 13.51 -7.64
C ALA A 146 -11.28 14.08 -8.78
N ASN A 147 -12.37 13.42 -9.13
CA ASN A 147 -13.34 13.87 -10.12
C ASN A 147 -14.58 14.43 -9.40
N GLY A 148 -14.36 15.49 -8.63
CA GLY A 148 -15.27 15.89 -7.57
C GLY A 148 -14.51 16.37 -6.34
N GLY A 149 -15.13 16.27 -5.17
CA GLY A 149 -14.40 16.33 -3.90
C GLY A 149 -13.80 14.97 -3.56
N ASN A 150 -12.83 14.93 -2.65
CA ASN A 150 -12.29 13.67 -2.14
C ASN A 150 -13.25 13.06 -1.11
N LYS A 151 -14.08 12.12 -1.56
CA LYS A 151 -14.95 11.35 -0.66
C LYS A 151 -14.56 9.89 -0.79
N GLN A 152 -13.57 9.45 -0.01
CA GLN A 152 -13.03 8.09 -0.10
C GLN A 152 -12.39 7.82 -1.47
N ASP A 153 -11.66 8.79 -2.05
CA ASP A 153 -10.91 8.60 -3.29
C ASP A 153 -9.64 7.75 -3.04
N TYR A 154 -9.85 6.53 -2.57
CA TYR A 154 -8.83 5.55 -2.24
C TYR A 154 -8.43 4.78 -3.49
N ALA A 155 -7.74 5.48 -4.38
CA ALA A 155 -7.33 4.98 -5.68
C ALA A 155 -6.10 4.07 -5.54
N ILE A 156 -6.15 2.89 -6.15
CA ILE A 156 -5.06 1.91 -6.14
C ILE A 156 -4.50 1.76 -7.55
N TRP A 157 -3.20 1.99 -7.70
CA TRP A 157 -2.41 1.41 -8.79
C TRP A 157 -1.92 0.04 -8.34
N LEU A 158 -2.53 -1.05 -8.81
CA LEU A 158 -2.07 -2.39 -8.49
C LEU A 158 -0.97 -2.82 -9.48
N ASN A 159 0.15 -3.29 -8.91
CA ASN A 159 1.34 -3.71 -9.63
C ASN A 159 1.71 -2.80 -10.83
N PRO A 160 1.83 -1.47 -10.66
CA PRO A 160 2.25 -0.59 -11.75
C PRO A 160 3.71 -0.89 -12.12
N HIS A 161 3.95 -1.30 -13.37
CA HIS A 161 5.28 -1.67 -13.84
C HIS A 161 5.46 -1.46 -15.35
N ILE A 162 6.72 -1.38 -15.77
CA ILE A 162 7.13 -1.46 -17.17
C ILE A 162 7.66 -2.87 -17.42
N VAL A 163 7.08 -3.55 -18.40
CA VAL A 163 7.63 -4.80 -18.96
C VAL A 163 8.46 -4.50 -20.19
N ARG A 164 9.53 -5.27 -20.36
CA ARG A 164 10.42 -5.20 -21.51
C ARG A 164 10.57 -6.56 -22.18
N GLN A 165 10.61 -6.55 -23.51
CA GLN A 165 10.94 -7.75 -24.30
C GLN A 165 12.45 -8.02 -24.26
N GLY A 166 12.84 -9.29 -24.12
CA GLY A 166 14.22 -9.71 -23.93
C GLY A 166 14.52 -10.32 -22.56
N ASN A 167 15.73 -10.86 -22.40
CA ASN A 167 16.23 -11.39 -21.14
C ASN A 167 16.52 -10.23 -20.18
N ALA A 168 16.19 -10.40 -18.90
CA ALA A 168 16.60 -9.46 -17.88
C ALA A 168 18.13 -9.33 -17.92
N PRO A 169 18.72 -8.13 -17.75
CA PRO A 169 20.16 -8.03 -17.56
C PRO A 169 20.52 -8.91 -16.36
N THR A 170 21.34 -9.94 -16.59
CA THR A 170 21.90 -10.76 -15.51
C THR A 170 22.55 -9.80 -14.53
N ALA A 171 22.12 -9.78 -13.27
CA ALA A 171 22.71 -8.93 -12.25
C ALA A 171 24.23 -9.22 -12.22
N THR A 172 25.03 -8.31 -12.76
CA THR A 172 26.48 -8.40 -12.67
C THR A 172 26.80 -8.37 -11.19
N ALA A 173 27.37 -9.46 -10.66
CA ALA A 173 27.76 -9.53 -9.26
C ALA A 173 28.74 -8.39 -8.96
N THR A 174 28.23 -7.30 -8.39
CA THR A 174 29.05 -6.22 -7.88
C THR A 174 29.91 -6.82 -6.77
N LYS A 175 31.23 -6.79 -6.96
CA LYS A 175 32.20 -7.29 -5.99
C LYS A 175 31.83 -6.75 -4.60
N PRO A 176 31.72 -7.61 -3.56
CA PRO A 176 31.35 -7.15 -2.21
C PRO A 176 32.29 -6.03 -1.77
N PRO A 177 31.80 -5.01 -1.03
CA PRO A 177 32.65 -3.93 -0.54
C PRO A 177 33.79 -4.53 0.30
N THR A 178 35.03 -4.25 -0.10
CA THR A 178 36.20 -4.56 0.71
C THR A 178 36.16 -3.65 1.94
N ASN A 179 35.68 -4.16 3.07
CA ASN A 179 35.76 -3.45 4.34
C ASN A 179 37.24 -3.34 4.76
N THR A 180 37.86 -2.19 4.45
CA THR A 180 39.19 -1.85 4.96
C THR A 180 39.05 -1.32 6.39
N PHE A 181 38.93 -2.22 7.36
CA PHE A 181 39.06 -1.85 8.77
C PHE A 181 40.55 -1.63 9.09
N THR A 182 40.93 -0.39 9.34
CA THR A 182 42.22 -0.05 9.95
C THR A 182 42.01 0.00 11.47
N PRO A 183 42.50 -0.96 12.28
CA PRO A 183 42.35 -0.87 13.72
C PRO A 183 43.37 0.11 14.29
N THR A 184 42.89 1.22 14.86
CA THR A 184 43.69 2.05 15.78
C THR A 184 43.44 1.56 17.19
N MET A 185 44.41 0.85 17.79
CA MET A 185 44.35 0.48 19.21
C MET A 185 44.66 1.71 20.07
N THR A 186 43.64 2.23 20.77
CA THR A 186 43.84 3.20 21.85
C THR A 186 43.52 2.49 23.17
N PHE A 187 44.56 2.14 23.94
CA PHE A 187 44.41 1.61 25.29
C PHE A 187 44.23 2.77 26.28
N THR A 188 43.03 2.90 26.84
CA THR A 188 42.78 3.72 28.02
C THR A 188 42.53 2.77 29.20
N PRO A 189 43.45 2.62 30.18
CA PRO A 189 43.13 1.93 31.41
C PRO A 189 42.50 2.92 32.40
N THR A 190 41.51 2.50 33.20
CA THR A 190 41.46 2.68 34.68
C THR A 190 40.18 2.08 35.29
N ARG A 191 40.41 0.97 36.03
CA ARG A 191 39.86 0.39 37.30
C ARG A 191 38.36 0.53 37.71
N THR A 192 37.61 -0.58 37.89
CA THR A 192 37.31 -1.46 39.10
C THR A 192 36.51 -0.78 40.23
N PHE A 193 35.47 -1.32 40.93
CA PHE A 193 34.73 -2.60 41.15
C PHE A 193 33.23 -2.25 41.40
N THR A 194 32.20 -3.11 41.27
CA THR A 194 31.71 -4.06 42.31
C THR A 194 30.46 -4.81 41.77
N PRO A 195 30.37 -6.15 41.79
CA PRO A 195 29.11 -6.85 41.52
C PRO A 195 28.29 -7.00 42.81
N THR A 196 27.07 -6.44 42.83
CA THR A 196 26.07 -6.76 43.86
C THR A 196 25.27 -7.97 43.38
N ILE A 197 25.44 -9.11 44.04
CA ILE A 197 24.57 -10.27 43.87
C ILE A 197 23.37 -10.10 44.82
N THR A 198 22.18 -9.89 44.26
CA THR A 198 20.92 -10.00 45.01
C THR A 198 20.22 -11.28 44.56
N LEU A 199 20.39 -12.35 45.33
CA LEU A 199 19.57 -13.56 45.21
C LEU A 199 18.32 -13.38 46.08
N THR A 200 17.15 -13.37 45.44
CA THR A 200 15.87 -13.53 46.14
C THR A 200 15.25 -14.85 45.69
N PRO A 201 15.34 -15.94 46.47
CA PRO A 201 14.50 -17.10 46.25
C PRO A 201 13.17 -16.91 46.99
N THR A 202 12.06 -16.89 46.25
CA THR A 202 10.74 -17.12 46.85
C THR A 202 10.14 -18.35 46.19
N PHE A 203 10.32 -19.50 46.84
CA PHE A 203 9.48 -20.66 46.64
C PHE A 203 8.27 -20.52 47.54
N THR A 204 7.07 -20.49 46.95
CA THR A 204 5.83 -20.74 47.69
C THR A 204 4.98 -21.71 46.87
N LEU A 205 5.04 -22.99 47.27
CA LEU A 205 4.08 -24.00 46.85
C LEU A 205 2.82 -23.86 47.70
N THR A 206 1.67 -23.67 47.08
CA THR A 206 0.39 -23.98 47.71
C THR A 206 -0.52 -24.65 46.67
N PRO A 207 -0.80 -25.96 46.78
CA PRO A 207 -1.81 -26.62 45.97
C PRO A 207 -3.19 -26.41 46.58
N THR A 208 -4.17 -26.00 45.78
CA THR A 208 -5.58 -26.19 46.11
C THR A 208 -6.26 -26.79 44.88
N ALA A 209 -6.46 -28.11 44.93
CA ALA A 209 -7.44 -28.78 44.09
C ALA A 209 -8.81 -28.62 44.76
N THR A 210 -9.77 -28.01 44.06
CA THR A 210 -11.19 -28.18 44.37
C THR A 210 -11.91 -28.49 43.08
N LEU A 211 -12.22 -29.77 42.89
CA LEU A 211 -13.22 -30.23 41.94
C LEU A 211 -14.59 -29.93 42.53
N THR A 212 -15.46 -29.25 41.79
CA THR A 212 -16.88 -29.19 42.10
C THR A 212 -17.68 -29.32 40.80
N PRO A 213 -18.74 -30.13 40.78
CA PRO A 213 -19.18 -30.87 39.59
C PRO A 213 -20.16 -30.09 38.70
N SER A 214 -20.23 -30.58 37.46
CA SER A 214 -21.21 -30.22 36.43
C SER A 214 -22.52 -31.02 36.60
N GLU A 215 -23.57 -30.42 36.04
CA GLU A 215 -24.93 -30.92 35.78
C GLU A 215 -26.02 -30.68 36.83
N THR A 216 -26.98 -29.83 36.45
CA THR A 216 -28.40 -30.07 36.75
C THR A 216 -29.22 -29.60 35.54
N ALA A 217 -29.84 -30.57 34.88
CA ALA A 217 -30.83 -30.33 33.83
C ALA A 217 -32.14 -29.84 34.46
N THR A 218 -32.72 -28.78 33.88
CA THR A 218 -34.09 -28.36 34.19
C THR A 218 -34.95 -28.54 32.94
N PRO A 219 -35.82 -29.56 32.88
CA PRO A 219 -36.91 -29.57 31.93
C PRO A 219 -38.15 -28.96 32.60
N THR A 220 -38.82 -28.02 31.94
CA THR A 220 -40.29 -27.88 32.05
C THR A 220 -40.81 -27.16 30.81
N ALA A 221 -41.46 -27.92 29.93
CA ALA A 221 -42.43 -27.40 28.99
C ALA A 221 -43.80 -27.42 29.68
N THR A 222 -44.59 -26.35 29.61
CA THR A 222 -46.06 -26.45 29.66
C THR A 222 -46.66 -25.28 28.90
N SER A 223 -47.38 -25.62 27.84
CA SER A 223 -48.28 -24.78 27.05
C SER A 223 -49.56 -24.49 27.82
N THR A 224 -50.05 -23.26 27.77
CA THR A 224 -51.50 -23.00 27.92
C THR A 224 -51.89 -21.89 26.96
N GLU A 225 -52.55 -22.29 25.87
CA GLU A 225 -53.32 -21.41 25.00
C GLU A 225 -54.61 -20.99 25.74
N THR A 226 -54.98 -19.72 25.61
CA THR A 226 -56.32 -19.24 25.96
C THR A 226 -56.97 -18.70 24.69
N PRO A 227 -57.99 -19.36 24.13
CA PRO A 227 -58.83 -18.73 23.14
C PRO A 227 -60.09 -18.11 23.77
N THR A 228 -60.59 -17.09 23.09
CA THR A 228 -62.02 -16.84 22.78
C THR A 228 -62.55 -15.47 23.21
N SER A 229 -62.63 -14.63 22.18
CA SER A 229 -63.64 -13.62 21.82
C SER A 229 -64.87 -13.41 22.72
N THR A 230 -65.21 -12.14 22.95
CA THR A 230 -66.57 -11.67 23.24
C THR A 230 -66.98 -10.66 22.17
N PRO A 231 -68.07 -10.90 21.40
CA PRO A 231 -68.75 -9.86 20.63
C PRO A 231 -69.87 -9.21 21.47
N THR A 232 -70.10 -7.92 21.26
CA THR A 232 -71.27 -7.21 21.82
C THR A 232 -72.05 -6.55 20.66
N PRO A 233 -73.39 -6.63 20.66
CA PRO A 233 -74.27 -5.97 19.69
C PRO A 233 -74.29 -4.44 19.82
#